data_AF-A0A392R230-F1
#
_entry.id   AF-A0A392R230-F1
#
_cell.length_a   1.000
_cell.length_b   1.000
_cell.length_c   1.000
_cell.angle_alpha   90.00
_cell.angle_beta   90.00
_cell.angle_gamma   90.00
#
_symmetry.space_group_name_H-M   'P 1'
#
loop_
_entity.id
_entity.type
_entity.pdbx_description
1 polymer ?
#
loop_
_entity_poly.entity_id
_entity_poly.type
_entity_poly.pdbx_seq_one_letter_code
_entity_poly.pdbx_strand_id
1 'polypeptide(L)' 'DFKELSGDDYFAKNNEFATWLKEEKNVFFSDLLSESARELFAEFVKAWNRGKLESNYYEGIATAPRTAHNWKIKK' A
#
# COMPACT_ATOMS: atom_id res chain seq x y z
N ASP A 1 -15.83 -12.84 7.39
CA ASP A 1 -16.31 -12.32 6.10
C ASP A 1 -15.08 -11.84 5.34
N PHE A 2 -14.70 -12.53 4.26
CA PHE A 2 -13.52 -12.16 3.49
C PHE A 2 -13.93 -11.01 2.57
N LYS A 3 -13.49 -9.79 2.92
CA LYS A 3 -13.80 -8.60 2.12
C LYS A 3 -12.92 -8.61 0.88
N GLU A 4 -13.49 -9.03 -0.23
CA GLU A 4 -12.84 -8.90 -1.54
C GLU A 4 -12.56 -7.43 -1.81
N LEU A 5 -11.34 -7.13 -2.23
CA LEU A 5 -11.00 -5.76 -2.61
C LEU A 5 -11.44 -5.49 -4.04
N SER A 6 -11.83 -4.25 -4.28
CA SER A 6 -12.15 -3.73 -5.60
C SER A 6 -11.39 -2.45 -5.88
N GLY A 7 -11.38 -2.03 -7.14
CA GLY A 7 -10.74 -0.78 -7.58
C GLY A 7 -11.21 0.47 -6.82
N ASP A 8 -12.43 0.42 -6.27
CA ASP A 8 -13.02 1.48 -5.46
C ASP A 8 -12.28 1.68 -4.13
N ASP A 9 -11.72 0.61 -3.55
CA ASP A 9 -10.98 0.64 -2.29
C ASP A 9 -9.55 1.18 -2.44
N TYR A 10 -9.17 1.67 -3.62
CA TYR A 10 -7.83 2.19 -3.92
C TYR A 10 -7.33 3.20 -2.88
N PHE A 11 -8.18 4.15 -2.48
CA PHE A 11 -7.83 5.15 -1.48
C PHE A 11 -7.88 4.59 -0.05
N ALA A 12 -8.85 3.73 0.25
CA ALA A 12 -9.01 3.13 1.57
C ALA A 12 -7.84 2.18 1.92
N LYS A 13 -7.31 1.50 0.91
CA LYS A 13 -6.22 0.52 1.02
C LYS A 13 -4.86 1.04 0.58
N ASN A 14 -4.72 2.36 0.43
CA ASN A 14 -3.47 2.97 0.02
C ASN A 14 -2.29 2.62 0.96
N ASN A 15 -2.53 2.43 2.26
CA ASN A 15 -1.49 2.07 3.22
C ASN A 15 -0.96 0.64 3.00
N GLU A 16 -1.87 -0.33 2.88
CA GLU A 16 -1.55 -1.71 2.54
C GLU A 16 -0.89 -1.80 1.15
N PHE A 17 -1.42 -1.07 0.17
CA PHE A 17 -0.86 -1.02 -1.18
C PHE A 17 0.55 -0.42 -1.20
N ALA A 18 0.79 0.67 -0.48
CA ALA A 18 2.12 1.28 -0.37
C ALA A 18 3.14 0.34 0.29
N THR A 19 2.72 -0.43 1.29
CA THR A 19 3.58 -1.45 1.91
C THR A 19 3.90 -2.57 0.92
N TRP A 20 2.89 -3.09 0.21
CA TRP A 20 3.09 -4.13 -0.78
C TRP A 20 4.03 -3.67 -1.92
N LEU A 21 3.88 -2.44 -2.40
CA LEU A 21 4.79 -1.85 -3.38
C LEU A 21 6.24 -1.81 -2.88
N LYS A 22 6.45 -1.51 -1.60
CA LYS A 22 7.78 -1.45 -1.00
C LYS A 22 8.39 -2.83 -0.76
N GLU A 23 7.59 -3.81 -0.35
CA GLU A 23 8.08 -5.16 -0.07
C GLU A 23 8.28 -5.99 -1.34
N GLU A 24 7.29 -6.01 -2.23
CA GLU A 24 7.30 -6.83 -3.45
C GLU A 24 8.11 -6.18 -4.57
N LYS A 25 7.91 -4.87 -4.79
CA LYS A 25 8.45 -4.15 -5.95
C LYS A 25 9.58 -3.19 -5.58
N ASN A 26 9.86 -3.00 -4.29
CA ASN A 26 10.83 -2.03 -3.76
C ASN A 26 10.64 -0.59 -4.29
N VAL A 27 9.41 -0.21 -4.59
CA VAL A 27 9.05 1.13 -5.08
C VAL A 27 8.11 1.83 -4.11
N PHE A 28 8.18 3.16 -4.14
CA PHE A 28 7.29 4.01 -3.35
C PHE A 28 6.15 4.52 -4.22
N PHE A 29 4.97 4.64 -3.62
CA PHE A 29 3.81 5.25 -4.29
C PHE A 29 4.14 6.65 -4.85
N SER A 30 4.97 7.44 -4.16
CA SER A 30 5.40 8.77 -4.58
C SER A 30 6.25 8.77 -5.86
N ASP A 31 6.90 7.66 -6.16
CA ASP A 31 7.74 7.47 -7.35
C ASP A 31 6.93 6.91 -8.54
N LEU A 32 5.75 6.38 -8.26
CA LEU A 32 4.86 5.77 -9.25
C LEU A 32 3.92 6.80 -9.89
N LEU A 33 3.74 6.65 -11.20
CA LEU A 33 2.70 7.35 -11.95
C LEU A 33 1.33 6.75 -11.62
N SER A 34 0.28 7.58 -11.69
CA SER A 34 -1.09 7.15 -11.40
C SER A 34 -1.56 5.98 -12.27
N GLU A 35 -1.09 5.89 -13.51
CA GLU A 35 -1.38 4.78 -14.43
C GLU A 35 -0.77 3.47 -13.91
N SER A 36 0.54 3.46 -13.68
CA SER A 36 1.27 2.29 -13.15
C SER A 36 0.75 1.88 -11.77
N ALA A 37 0.41 2.85 -10.91
CA ALA A 37 -0.19 2.56 -9.61
C ALA A 37 -1.52 1.81 -9.75
N ARG A 38 -2.32 2.11 -10.77
CA ARG A 38 -3.62 1.46 -11.00
C ARG A 38 -3.47 0.05 -11.57
N GLU A 39 -2.48 -0.17 -12.43
CA GLU A 39 -2.10 -1.50 -12.91
C GLU A 39 -1.60 -2.40 -11.77
N LEU A 40 -0.68 -1.87 -10.95
CA LEU A 40 -0.15 -2.57 -9.77
C LEU A 40 -1.24 -2.82 -8.73
N PHE A 41 -2.19 -1.90 -8.58
CA PHE A 41 -3.33 -2.11 -7.69
C PHE A 41 -4.22 -3.26 -8.19
N ALA A 42 -4.39 -3.42 -9.49
CA ALA A 42 -5.11 -4.57 -10.04
C ALA A 42 -4.38 -5.90 -9.77
N GLU A 43 -3.04 -5.92 -9.81
CA GLU A 43 -2.25 -7.08 -9.35
C GLU A 43 -2.44 -7.34 -7.86
N PHE A 44 -2.38 -6.29 -7.04
CA PHE A 44 -2.58 -6.36 -5.60
C PHE A 44 -3.96 -6.91 -5.24
N VAL A 45 -5.03 -6.42 -5.89
CA VAL A 45 -6.40 -6.92 -5.70
C VAL A 45 -6.51 -8.40 -6.08
N LYS A 46 -5.86 -8.83 -7.17
CA LYS A 46 -5.80 -10.26 -7.53
C LYS A 46 -5.06 -11.09 -6.48
N ALA A 47 -3.95 -10.58 -5.94
CA ALA A 47 -3.20 -11.26 -4.88
C ALA A 47 -4.01 -11.35 -3.59
N TRP A 48 -4.76 -10.29 -3.27
CA TRP A 48 -5.64 -10.19 -2.11
C TRP A 48 -6.79 -11.19 -2.20
N ASN A 49 -7.52 -11.18 -3.32
CA ASN A 49 -8.63 -12.10 -3.52
C ASN A 49 -8.17 -13.57 -3.63
N ARG A 50 -6.89 -13.81 -3.97
CA ARG A 50 -6.28 -15.15 -3.93
C ARG A 50 -5.77 -15.57 -2.55
N GLY A 51 -5.81 -14.70 -1.54
CA GLY A 51 -5.26 -14.99 -0.22
C GLY A 51 -3.74 -15.15 -0.22
N LYS A 52 -3.04 -14.56 -1.20
CA LYS A 52 -1.59 -14.69 -1.36
C LYS A 52 -0.79 -13.69 -0.53
N LEU A 53 -1.45 -12.64 -0.04
CA LEU A 53 -0.87 -11.67 0.88
C LEU A 53 -0.87 -12.22 2.31
N GLU A 54 0.09 -11.78 3.11
CA GLU A 54 0.15 -12.13 4.53
C GLU A 54 -1.08 -11.64 5.30
N SER A 55 -1.44 -12.36 6.36
CA SER A 55 -2.54 -12.02 7.28
C SER A 55 -2.48 -10.58 7.78
N ASN A 56 -1.27 -10.06 7.97
CA ASN A 56 -1.00 -8.67 8.39
C ASN A 56 -1.60 -7.61 7.45
N TYR A 57 -1.73 -7.91 6.16
CA TYR A 57 -2.37 -7.00 5.21
C TYR A 57 -3.87 -6.85 5.47
N TYR A 58 -4.53 -7.91 5.96
CA TYR A 58 -5.97 -7.93 6.21
C TYR A 58 -6.35 -7.28 7.55
N GLU A 59 -5.45 -7.33 8.53
CA GLU A 59 -5.66 -6.76 9.87
C GLU A 59 -5.46 -5.22 9.90
N GLY A 60 -4.95 -4.65 8.80
CA GLY A 60 -4.68 -3.24 8.65
C GLY A 60 -3.23 -2.94 9.03
N ILE A 61 -2.41 -2.65 8.02
CA ILE A 61 -1.03 -2.26 8.24
C ILE A 61 -1.06 -0.84 8.82
N ALA A 62 -0.88 -0.75 10.13
CA ALA A 62 -0.51 0.51 10.78
C ALA A 62 0.79 0.94 10.12
N THR A 63 0.72 1.93 9.22
CA THR A 63 1.90 2.52 8.61
C THR A 63 2.92 2.76 9.71
N ALA A 64 4.13 2.21 9.55
CA ALA A 64 5.24 2.50 10.44
C ALA A 64 5.25 4.03 10.65
N PRO A 65 5.34 4.51 11.91
CA PRO A 65 5.16 5.91 12.22
C PRO A 65 6.04 6.71 11.26
N ARG A 66 5.41 7.56 10.44
CA ARG A 66 6.13 8.51 9.57
C ARG A 66 7.19 9.11 10.48
N THR A 67 8.46 8.83 10.19
CA THR A 67 9.54 9.41 10.97
C THR A 67 9.32 10.90 10.91
N ALA A 68 8.96 11.50 12.05
CA ALA A 68 8.89 12.93 12.20
C ALA A 68 10.32 13.40 11.99
N HIS A 69 10.69 13.66 10.74
CA HIS A 69 11.97 14.28 10.41
C HIS A 69 11.94 15.61 11.12
N ASN A 70 12.54 15.68 12.30
CA ASN A 70 12.68 16.89 13.07
C ASN A 70 13.73 17.74 12.38
N TRP A 71 13.32 18.43 11.33
CA TRP A 71 14.10 19.44 10.61
C TRP A 71 14.50 20.52 11.62
N LYS A 72 15.71 20.39 12.17
CA LYS A 72 16.33 21.41 13.00
C LYS A 72 16.75 22.58 12.09
N ILE A 73 15.79 23.31 11.54
CA ILE A 73 16.07 24.67 11.05
C ILE A 73 16.48 25.51 12.26
N LYS A 74 17.78 25.69 12.40
CA LYS A 74 18.32 26.72 13.28
C LYS A 74 18.07 28.07 12.62
N LYS A 75 17.42 28.96 13.35
CA LYS A 75 17.22 30.36 13.02
C LYS A 75 18.54 31.13 13.13
#